data_AF-A0A0E2HEB0-F1
#
_entry.id   AF-A0A0E2HEB0-F1
#
_cell.length_a   1.000
_cell.length_b   1.000
_cell.length_c   1.000
_cell.angle_alpha   90.00
_cell.angle_beta   90.00
_cell.angle_gamma   90.00
#
_symmetry.space_group_name_H-M   'P 1'
#
loop_
_entity.id
_entity.type
_entity.pdbx_description
1 polymer ?
#
loop_
_entity_poly.entity_id
_entity_poly.type
_entity_poly.pdbx_seq_one_letter_code
_entity_poly.pdbx_strand_id
1 'polypeptide(L)'
;MTLYMAPKETIDTYVDGCMYKGQDVTEKEIGVDTAKYLLNVDGRYEEIHTGADGYWGNYMELSRGQGTNRILDAMTVSVCMPEFKDFESMKRLTGYFFLDARLLAAPDSQTTQMKME
;
A
#
# COMPACT_ATOMS: atom_id res chain seq x y z
N MET A 1 4.21 -4.99 9.32
CA MET A 1 4.46 -3.66 8.73
C MET A 1 3.31 -3.33 7.82
N THR A 2 2.80 -2.10 7.88
CA THR A 2 1.72 -1.66 6.99
C THR A 2 2.11 -0.37 6.30
N LEU A 3 1.96 -0.35 4.98
CA LEU A 3 2.12 0.84 4.14
C LEU A 3 0.73 1.40 3.84
N TYR A 4 0.54 2.69 4.15
CA TYR A 4 -0.67 3.44 3.84
C TYR A 4 -0.39 4.40 2.70
N MET A 5 -1.22 4.38 1.66
CA MET A 5 -1.14 5.26 0.50
C MET A 5 -2.49 5.92 0.30
N ALA A 6 -2.56 7.21 0.61
CA ALA A 6 -3.74 8.05 0.48
C ALA A 6 -3.34 9.52 0.34
N PRO A 7 -4.23 10.41 -0.13
CA PRO A 7 -4.02 11.85 -0.03
C PRO A 7 -3.70 12.29 1.40
N LYS A 8 -2.83 13.30 1.54
CA LYS A 8 -2.36 13.78 2.84
C LYS A 8 -3.52 14.21 3.74
N GLU A 9 -4.57 14.76 3.15
CA GLU A 9 -5.74 15.28 3.86
C GLU A 9 -6.62 14.17 4.46
N THR A 10 -6.50 12.93 3.98
CA THR A 10 -7.37 11.81 4.37
C THR A 10 -6.61 10.61 4.95
N ILE A 11 -5.28 10.57 4.88
CA ILE A 11 -4.46 9.43 5.30
C ILE A 11 -4.71 8.99 6.74
N ASP A 12 -4.89 9.95 7.66
CA ASP A 12 -5.14 9.67 9.08
C ASP A 12 -6.42 8.84 9.29
N THR A 13 -7.45 9.07 8.47
CA THR A 13 -8.70 8.29 8.54
C THR A 13 -8.44 6.81 8.30
N TYR A 14 -7.59 6.48 7.33
CA TYR A 14 -7.28 5.09 6.99
C TYR A 14 -6.26 4.47 7.96
N VAL A 15 -5.33 5.27 8.48
CA VAL A 15 -4.41 4.84 9.54
C VAL A 15 -5.17 4.44 10.81
N ASP A 16 -6.24 5.16 11.14
CA ASP A 16 -7.14 4.84 12.25
C ASP A 16 -8.08 3.65 11.96
N GLY A 17 -7.95 3.01 10.79
CA GLY A 17 -8.79 1.88 10.37
C GLY A 17 -10.22 2.27 10.01
N CYS A 18 -10.47 3.56 9.79
CA CYS A 18 -11.77 4.08 9.40
C CYS A 18 -11.91 4.18 7.87
N MET A 19 -13.15 4.27 7.40
CA MET A 19 -13.50 4.48 5.99
C MET A 19 -14.65 5.48 5.89
N TYR A 20 -14.73 6.19 4.75
CA TYR A 20 -15.86 7.07 4.48
C TYR A 20 -17.07 6.29 4.01
N LYS A 21 -18.25 6.81 4.35
CA LYS A 21 -19.52 6.25 3.87
C LYS A 21 -19.58 6.34 2.34
N GLY A 22 -19.93 5.23 1.70
CA GLY A 22 -20.05 5.13 0.24
C GLY A 22 -18.76 4.72 -0.47
N GLN A 23 -17.71 4.36 0.28
CA GLN A 23 -16.56 3.65 -0.27
C GLN A 23 -16.84 2.15 -0.35
N ASP A 24 -16.33 1.53 -1.41
CA ASP A 24 -16.23 0.09 -1.61
C ASP A 24 -14.84 -0.39 -1.17
N VAL A 25 -14.78 -1.56 -0.55
CA VAL A 25 -13.53 -2.20 -0.10
C VAL A 25 -13.24 -3.42 -0.95
N THR A 26 -12.03 -3.51 -1.48
CA THR A 26 -11.50 -4.72 -2.13
C THR A 26 -10.30 -5.21 -1.35
N GLU A 27 -10.32 -6.48 -0.95
CA GLU A 27 -9.23 -7.11 -0.20
C GLU A 27 -8.67 -8.31 -0.96
N LYS A 28 -7.35 -8.49 -0.88
CA LYS A 28 -6.64 -9.66 -1.40
C LYS A 28 -5.62 -10.12 -0.36
N GLU A 29 -5.65 -11.41 -0.06
CA GLU A 29 -4.71 -12.04 0.84
C GLU A 29 -3.32 -12.17 0.19
N ILE A 30 -2.27 -11.99 1.00
CA ILE A 30 -0.89 -12.29 0.64
C ILE A 30 -0.56 -13.65 1.25
N GLY A 31 -0.73 -14.70 0.44
CA GLY A 31 -0.43 -16.07 0.80
C GLY A 31 1.03 -16.47 0.52
N VAL A 32 1.57 -17.37 1.34
CA VAL A 32 2.90 -17.97 1.20
C VAL A 32 2.77 -19.48 1.19
N ASP A 33 3.48 -20.15 0.26
CA ASP A 33 3.45 -21.62 0.08
C ASP A 33 4.87 -22.25 0.12
N THR A 34 5.90 -21.44 0.36
CA THR A 34 7.30 -21.91 0.44
C THR A 34 8.03 -21.43 1.69
N ALA A 35 7.27 -21.05 2.72
CA ALA A 35 7.74 -20.42 3.94
C ALA A 35 8.62 -19.17 3.71
N LYS A 36 8.39 -18.46 2.60
CA LYS A 36 9.07 -17.21 2.21
C LYS A 36 8.13 -16.35 1.36
N TYR A 37 8.16 -15.02 1.56
CA TYR A 37 7.62 -14.08 0.56
C TYR A 37 8.73 -13.20 -0.03
N LEU A 38 8.56 -12.86 -1.30
CA LEU A 38 9.43 -11.94 -2.03
C LEU A 38 8.81 -10.55 -2.00
N LEU A 39 9.56 -9.56 -1.50
CA LEU A 39 9.18 -8.16 -1.63
C LEU A 39 10.07 -7.52 -2.70
N ASN A 40 9.46 -6.97 -3.75
CA ASN A 40 10.14 -6.23 -4.80
C ASN A 40 9.53 -4.83 -4.91
N VAL A 41 10.35 -3.81 -4.67
CA VAL A 41 9.97 -2.39 -4.76
C VAL A 41 11.01 -1.69 -5.62
N ASP A 42 10.59 -1.18 -6.77
CA ASP A 42 11.44 -0.41 -7.71
C ASP A 42 12.77 -1.10 -8.06
N GLY A 43 12.75 -2.44 -8.20
CA GLY A 43 13.93 -3.25 -8.54
C GLY A 43 14.81 -3.62 -7.35
N ARG A 44 14.52 -3.12 -6.14
CA ARG A 44 15.08 -3.63 -4.89
C ARG A 44 14.27 -4.83 -4.46
N TYR A 45 14.95 -5.93 -4.15
CA TYR A 45 14.29 -7.15 -3.73
C TYR A 45 14.89 -7.69 -2.43
N GLU A 46 14.05 -8.33 -1.61
CA GLU A 46 14.47 -9.19 -0.50
C GLU A 46 13.53 -10.40 -0.40
N GLU A 47 14.12 -11.56 -0.11
CA GLU A 47 13.38 -12.73 0.35
C GLU A 47 13.27 -12.71 1.87
N ILE A 48 12.04 -12.75 2.38
CA ILE A 48 11.80 -12.80 3.82
C ILE A 48 11.26 -14.19 4.15
N HIS A 49 12.08 -14.96 4.86
CA HIS A 49 11.64 -16.24 5.44
C HIS A 49 10.55 -15.97 6.47
N THR A 50 9.46 -16.71 6.33
CA THR A 50 8.31 -16.64 7.22
C THR A 50 8.30 -17.76 8.24
N GLY A 51 8.94 -18.89 7.91
CA GLY A 51 9.01 -20.09 8.75
C GLY A 51 7.78 -21.01 8.63
N ALA A 52 6.71 -20.55 7.99
CA ALA A 52 5.51 -21.34 7.69
C ALA A 52 4.75 -20.79 6.48
N ASP A 53 3.93 -21.66 5.89
CA ASP A 53 2.98 -21.32 4.83
C ASP A 53 1.70 -20.70 5.41
N GLY A 54 0.85 -20.16 4.55
CA GLY A 54 -0.46 -19.60 4.90
C GLY A 54 -0.55 -18.09 4.67
N TYR A 55 -1.32 -17.41 5.51
CA TYR A 55 -1.64 -15.99 5.38
C TYR A 55 -0.56 -15.12 6.03
N TRP A 56 0.08 -14.26 5.24
CA TRP A 56 1.19 -13.39 5.67
C TRP A 56 0.92 -11.91 5.46
N GLY A 57 -0.35 -11.54 5.26
CA GLY A 57 -0.77 -10.15 5.15
C GLY A 57 -1.86 -9.98 4.11
N ASN A 58 -2.16 -8.72 3.81
CA ASN A 58 -3.19 -8.37 2.85
C ASN A 58 -2.87 -7.08 2.11
N TYR A 59 -3.46 -7.02 0.94
CA TYR A 59 -3.65 -5.81 0.16
C TYR A 59 -5.11 -5.38 0.28
N MET A 60 -5.36 -4.10 0.52
CA MET A 60 -6.70 -3.53 0.57
C MET A 60 -6.77 -2.22 -0.21
N GLU A 61 -7.81 -2.07 -1.02
CA GLU A 61 -8.17 -0.83 -1.71
C GLU A 61 -9.50 -0.29 -1.16
N LEU A 62 -9.54 1.02 -0.95
CA LEU A 62 -10.76 1.77 -0.71
C LEU A 62 -11.01 2.68 -1.91
N SER A 63 -12.16 2.52 -2.54
CA SER A 63 -12.52 3.27 -3.74
C SER A 63 -13.96 3.76 -3.70
N ARG A 64 -14.28 4.79 -4.46
CA ARG A 64 -15.65 5.31 -4.64
C ARG A 64 -16.03 5.36 -6.10
N GLY A 65 -17.33 5.37 -6.36
CA GLY A 65 -17.85 5.29 -7.73
C GLY A 65 -17.81 3.87 -8.28
N GLN A 66 -18.36 3.67 -9.47
CA GLN A 66 -18.57 2.36 -10.07
C GLN A 66 -18.11 2.36 -11.54
N GLY A 67 -17.64 1.22 -12.03
CA GLY A 67 -17.19 1.05 -13.42
C GLY A 67 -16.07 2.03 -13.81
N THR A 68 -16.27 2.77 -14.89
CA THR A 68 -15.29 3.74 -15.41
C THR A 68 -15.10 4.97 -14.53
N ASN A 69 -16.03 5.22 -13.59
CA ASN A 69 -15.97 6.34 -12.66
C ASN A 69 -15.37 5.94 -11.30
N ARG A 70 -14.73 4.76 -11.22
CA ARG A 70 -14.05 4.31 -10.02
C ARG A 70 -12.85 5.22 -9.73
N ILE A 71 -12.84 5.79 -8.54
CA ILE A 71 -11.75 6.59 -8.01
C ILE A 71 -11.13 5.83 -6.84
N LEU A 72 -9.84 5.54 -6.92
CA LEU A 72 -9.07 4.97 -5.81
C LEU A 72 -8.78 6.07 -4.80
N ASP A 73 -9.29 5.95 -3.58
CA ASP A 73 -9.09 6.93 -2.51
C ASP A 73 -7.92 6.54 -1.61
N ALA A 74 -7.75 5.24 -1.33
CA ALA A 74 -6.64 4.73 -0.54
C ALA A 74 -6.29 3.28 -0.88
N MET A 75 -5.04 2.92 -0.59
CA MET A 75 -4.52 1.57 -0.65
C MET A 75 -3.68 1.29 0.59
N THR A 76 -3.83 0.10 1.14
CA THR A 76 -2.98 -0.40 2.24
C THR A 76 -2.36 -1.74 1.87
N VAL A 77 -1.08 -1.89 2.18
CA VAL A 77 -0.37 -3.17 2.08
C VAL A 77 0.16 -3.51 3.46
N SER A 78 -0.40 -4.55 4.07
CA SER A 78 0.10 -5.11 5.32
C SER A 78 0.86 -6.38 5.04
N VAL A 79 2.05 -6.48 5.64
CA VAL A 79 2.90 -7.65 5.58
C VAL A 79 3.26 -8.06 7.01
N CYS A 80 2.98 -9.31 7.36
CA CYS A 80 3.29 -9.90 8.65
C CYS A 80 4.80 -9.99 8.85
N MET A 81 5.25 -9.57 10.03
CA MET A 81 6.63 -9.73 10.46
C MET A 81 6.80 -11.15 11.01
N PRO A 82 7.79 -11.93 10.55
CA PRO A 82 8.11 -13.21 11.18
C PRO A 82 8.51 -13.02 12.65
N GLU A 83 8.18 -13.96 13.52
CA GLU A 83 8.38 -13.82 14.98
C GLU A 83 9.85 -13.63 15.39
N PHE A 84 10.78 -14.16 14.59
CA PHE A 84 12.23 -14.14 14.84
C PHE A 84 12.94 -12.87 14.37
N LYS A 85 12.18 -11.82 14.08
CA LYS A 85 12.59 -10.73 13.20
C LYS A 85 12.27 -9.46 14.02
N ASP A 86 13.30 -8.68 14.35
CA ASP A 86 13.20 -7.57 15.31
C ASP A 86 12.87 -6.21 14.66
N PHE A 87 12.65 -5.20 15.50
CA PHE A 87 12.31 -3.85 15.05
C PHE A 87 13.41 -3.22 14.19
N GLU A 88 14.67 -3.37 14.56
CA GLU A 88 15.79 -2.81 13.79
C GLU A 88 15.93 -3.49 12.42
N SER A 89 15.69 -4.80 12.33
CA SER A 89 15.60 -5.49 11.04
C SER A 89 14.51 -4.90 10.16
N MET A 90 13.32 -4.59 10.71
CA MET A 90 12.28 -3.93 9.92
C MET A 90 12.67 -2.55 9.47
N LYS A 91 13.20 -1.74 10.38
CA LYS A 91 13.62 -0.39 10.06
C LYS A 91 14.62 -0.36 8.91
N ARG A 92 15.55 -1.33 8.88
CA ARG A 92 16.51 -1.51 7.78
C ARG A 92 15.83 -1.94 6.49
N LEU A 93 14.87 -2.88 6.53
CA LEU A 93 14.11 -3.29 5.35
C LEU A 93 13.29 -2.14 4.77
N THR A 94 12.52 -1.43 5.61
CA THR A 94 11.76 -0.24 5.19
C THR A 94 12.67 0.81 4.59
N GLY A 95 13.81 1.09 5.22
CA GLY A 95 14.82 2.01 4.70
C GLY A 95 15.38 1.55 3.35
N TYR A 96 15.72 0.27 3.20
CA TYR A 96 16.23 -0.28 1.95
C TYR A 96 15.22 -0.12 0.81
N PHE A 97 13.97 -0.55 1.01
CA PHE A 97 12.97 -0.49 -0.05
C PHE A 97 12.57 0.95 -0.41
N PHE A 98 12.34 1.79 0.59
CA PHE A 98 11.70 3.10 0.39
C PHE A 98 12.65 4.30 0.54
N LEU A 99 13.97 4.09 0.49
CA LEU A 99 14.98 5.15 0.70
C LEU A 99 14.77 6.38 -0.20
N ASP A 100 14.31 6.15 -1.44
CA ASP A 100 14.12 7.18 -2.46
C ASP A 100 12.66 7.58 -2.66
N ALA A 101 11.76 7.14 -1.76
CA ALA A 101 10.37 7.53 -1.84
C ALA A 101 10.25 9.06 -1.71
N ARG A 102 9.69 9.70 -2.74
CA ARG A 102 9.46 11.14 -2.78
C ARG A 102 7.97 11.40 -2.94
N LEU A 103 7.49 12.47 -2.31
CA LEU A 103 6.17 13.01 -2.63
C LEU A 103 6.19 13.48 -4.09
N LEU A 104 5.37 12.87 -4.94
CA LEU A 104 5.17 13.38 -6.29
C LEU A 104 4.46 14.74 -6.19
N ALA A 105 4.96 15.74 -6.91
CA ALA A 105 4.28 17.03 -7.00
C ALA A 105 2.86 16.82 -7.52
N ALA A 106 1.88 17.49 -6.91
CA ALA A 106 0.51 17.45 -7.39
C ALA A 106 0.49 17.85 -8.87
N PRO A 107 -0.28 17.17 -9.73
CA PRO A 107 -0.43 17.61 -11.11
C PRO A 107 -1.00 19.03 -11.12
N ASP A 108 -0.31 19.95 -11.81
CA ASP A 108 -0.75 21.33 -11.97
C ASP A 108 -2.18 21.34 -12.50
N SER A 109 -3.11 21.82 -11.67
CA SER A 109 -4.54 21.85 -11.96
C SER A 109 -4.92 22.86 -13.06
N GLN A 110 -3.95 23.34 -13.86
CA GLN A 110 -4.15 24.38 -14.86
C GLN A 110 -4.15 23.89 -16.32
N THR A 111 -4.04 22.59 -16.60
CA THR A 111 -4.07 22.10 -17.99
C THR A 111 -5.33 21.29 -18.34
N THR A 112 -6.50 21.76 -17.90
CA THR A 112 -7.78 21.37 -18.53
C THR A 112 -8.67 22.59 -18.73
N GLN A 113 -8.15 23.63 -19.38
CA GLN A 113 -8.96 24.47 -20.27
C GLN A 113 -8.63 24.08 -21.71
N MET A 114 -9.05 22.88 -22.12
CA MET A 114 -9.21 22.61 -23.55
C MET A 114 -10.41 23.43 -24.01
N LYS A 115 -10.11 24.47 -24.80
CA LYS A 115 -11.06 25.28 -25.55
C LYS A 115 -12.14 24.38 -26.18
N MET A 116 -13.39 24.64 -25.83
CA MET A 116 -14.51 24.36 -26.72
C MET A 116 -14.51 25.50 -27.76
N GLU A 117 -14.14 25.17 -28.99
CA GLU A 117 -14.59 25.88 -30.19
C GLU A 117 -15.83 25.17 -30.75
#